data_AF-A0A928JRY6-F1
#
_entry.id   AF-A0A928JRY6-F1
#
_cell.length_a   1.000
_cell.length_b   1.000
_cell.length_c   1.000
_cell.angle_alpha   90.00
_cell.angle_beta   90.00
_cell.angle_gamma   90.00
#
_symmetry.space_group_name_H-M   'P 1'
#
loop_
_entity.id
_entity.type
_entity.pdbx_description
1 polymer ?
#
loop_
_entity_poly.entity_id
_entity_poly.type
_entity_poly.pdbx_seq_one_letter_code
_entity_poly.pdbx_strand_id
1 'polypeptide(L)'
;GDVYHGPSFVVNAIGEGHEAAESLHRFVRPTCSSLTLSREHRHFFEFDKNNIAVDSYDNSKRQKPELVSGIDTAKTFEEYKQCFTEEQVKIETSRCLSCGASVVDPVACIGCGICTTKCSFDAIHLERTHPGRSNMVPSEQRIPELAKYLPKRVTKIATRAVKDAVAKVTDR
;
A
#
# COMPACT_ATOMS: atom_id res chain seq x y z
N GLY A 1 22.40 -11.34 -5.02
CA GLY A 1 22.07 -12.73 -4.67
C GLY A 1 23.15 -13.31 -3.79
N ASP A 2 23.16 -14.63 -3.61
CA ASP A 2 23.97 -15.31 -2.59
C ASP A 2 25.48 -15.04 -2.66
N VAL A 3 26.01 -14.73 -3.85
CA VAL A 3 27.42 -14.32 -4.05
C VAL A 3 27.75 -12.98 -3.37
N TYR A 4 26.77 -12.08 -3.25
CA TYR A 4 26.94 -10.73 -2.72
C TYR A 4 26.41 -10.58 -1.28
N HIS A 5 25.29 -11.23 -0.93
CA HIS A 5 24.64 -11.12 0.38
C HIS A 5 24.82 -12.36 1.28
N GLY A 6 25.45 -13.45 0.78
CA GLY A 6 25.52 -14.73 1.48
C GLY A 6 24.29 -15.61 1.25
N PRO A 7 24.30 -16.87 1.74
CA PRO A 7 23.24 -17.85 1.46
C PRO A 7 21.86 -17.34 1.90
N SER A 8 20.89 -17.35 0.97
CA SER A 8 19.55 -16.83 1.18
C SER A 8 18.48 -17.72 0.53
N PHE A 9 17.21 -17.42 0.78
CA PHE A 9 16.11 -18.12 0.11
C PHE A 9 16.07 -17.78 -1.37
N VAL A 10 15.67 -18.74 -2.21
CA VAL A 10 15.54 -18.55 -3.67
C VAL A 10 14.67 -17.35 -4.04
N VAL A 11 13.62 -17.08 -3.25
CA VAL A 11 12.74 -15.92 -3.43
C VAL A 11 13.49 -14.59 -3.29
N ASN A 12 14.44 -14.51 -2.36
CA ASN A 12 15.28 -13.32 -2.18
C ASN A 12 16.22 -13.15 -3.36
N ALA A 13 16.85 -14.23 -3.83
CA ALA A 13 17.72 -14.19 -5.01
C ALA A 13 16.96 -13.72 -6.27
N ILE A 14 15.71 -14.16 -6.47
CA ILE A 14 14.84 -13.71 -7.56
C ILE A 14 14.52 -12.21 -7.42
N GLY A 15 14.15 -11.76 -6.22
CA GLY A 15 13.84 -10.35 -5.96
C GLY A 15 15.03 -9.42 -6.22
N GLU A 16 16.21 -9.79 -5.73
CA GLU A 16 17.44 -9.04 -5.96
C GLU A 16 17.86 -9.04 -7.44
N GLY A 17 17.62 -10.13 -8.17
CA GLY A 17 17.86 -10.20 -9.60
C GLY A 17 16.98 -9.22 -10.39
N HIS A 18 15.70 -9.11 -10.02
CA HIS A 18 14.79 -8.14 -10.62
C HIS A 18 15.25 -6.69 -10.36
N GLU A 19 15.64 -6.40 -9.12
CA GLU A 19 16.13 -5.07 -8.73
C GLU A 19 17.44 -4.68 -9.44
N ALA A 20 18.35 -5.64 -9.64
CA ALA A 20 19.57 -5.44 -10.40
C ALA A 20 19.28 -5.11 -11.87
N ALA A 21 18.34 -5.82 -12.50
CA ALA A 21 17.93 -5.57 -13.88
C ALA A 21 17.32 -4.18 -14.06
N GLU A 22 16.44 -3.75 -13.15
CA GLU A 22 15.89 -2.40 -13.16
C GLU A 22 16.97 -1.33 -12.95
N SER A 23 17.92 -1.57 -12.06
CA SER A 23 19.03 -0.65 -11.79
C SER A 23 19.87 -0.44 -13.05
N LEU A 24 20.19 -1.52 -13.77
CA LEU A 24 20.90 -1.45 -15.05
C LEU A 24 20.08 -0.72 -16.12
N HIS A 25 18.79 -1.03 -16.24
CA HIS A 25 17.91 -0.38 -17.20
C HIS A 25 17.84 1.14 -17.00
N ARG A 26 17.74 1.59 -15.75
CA ARG A 26 17.69 3.01 -15.39
C ARG A 26 19.05 3.68 -15.59
N PHE A 27 20.14 3.01 -15.22
CA PHE A 27 21.50 3.54 -15.41
C PHE A 27 21.82 3.85 -16.88
N VAL A 28 21.36 3.01 -17.80
CA VAL A 28 21.59 3.20 -19.24
C VAL A 28 20.69 4.30 -19.83
N ARG A 29 19.55 4.63 -19.19
CA ARG A 29 18.65 5.68 -19.68
C ARG A 29 19.01 7.06 -19.11
N PRO A 30 19.47 8.02 -19.94
CA PRO A 30 19.85 9.35 -19.47
C PRO A 30 18.68 10.19 -18.91
N THR A 31 17.43 9.79 -19.19
CA THR A 31 16.22 10.44 -18.68
C THR A 31 15.87 10.04 -17.24
N CYS A 32 16.41 8.94 -16.71
CA CYS A 32 16.16 8.49 -15.35
C CYS A 32 17.37 8.83 -14.47
N SER A 33 17.31 9.95 -13.74
CA SER A 33 18.42 10.34 -12.84
C SER A 33 18.39 9.62 -11.48
N SER A 34 17.26 9.02 -11.10
CA SER A 34 17.09 8.38 -9.78
C SER A 34 17.13 6.86 -9.90
N LEU A 35 18.15 6.27 -9.27
CA LEU A 35 18.28 4.81 -9.14
C LEU A 35 17.44 4.26 -7.98
N THR A 36 16.98 5.10 -7.06
CA THR A 36 16.31 4.71 -5.81
C THR A 36 14.78 4.84 -5.85
N LEU A 37 14.22 5.50 -6.87
CA LEU A 37 12.77 5.70 -6.98
C LEU A 37 12.00 4.37 -7.07
N SER A 38 10.87 4.23 -6.37
CA SER A 38 9.98 3.06 -6.49
C SER A 38 10.64 1.70 -6.23
N ARG A 39 11.70 1.64 -5.41
CA ARG A 39 12.22 0.37 -4.91
C ARG A 39 11.34 -0.14 -3.78
N GLU A 40 11.10 -1.45 -3.75
CA GLU A 40 10.43 -2.07 -2.63
C GLU A 40 11.38 -2.02 -1.42
N HIS A 41 11.12 -1.07 -0.54
CA HIS A 41 11.79 -0.99 0.74
C HIS A 41 11.30 -2.15 1.61
N ARG A 42 11.95 -3.32 1.51
CA ARG A 42 11.81 -4.42 2.45
C ARG A 42 12.43 -4.07 3.81
N HIS A 43 12.06 -2.91 4.35
CA HIS A 43 12.42 -2.47 5.69
C HIS A 43 11.50 -3.18 6.66
N PHE A 44 11.84 -4.41 6.98
CA PHE A 44 11.26 -5.08 8.13
C PHE A 44 11.88 -4.48 9.37
N PHE A 45 11.28 -3.41 9.88
CA PHE A 45 11.57 -2.97 11.24
C PHE A 45 11.04 -4.05 12.17
N GLU A 46 11.93 -4.70 12.89
CA GLU A 46 11.52 -5.58 13.97
C GLU A 46 10.69 -4.74 14.95
N PHE A 47 9.48 -5.22 15.26
CA PHE A 47 8.62 -4.54 16.21
C PHE A 47 9.38 -4.41 17.54
N ASP A 48 9.40 -3.21 18.13
CA ASP A 48 10.12 -2.98 19.39
C ASP A 48 9.48 -3.81 20.51
N LYS A 49 10.09 -4.95 20.80
CA LYS A 49 9.62 -5.92 21.79
C LYS A 49 9.74 -5.40 23.22
N ASN A 50 10.52 -4.34 23.44
CA ASN A 50 10.76 -3.77 24.77
C ASN A 50 9.74 -2.68 25.12
N ASN A 51 9.10 -2.07 24.11
CA ASN A 51 8.14 -0.98 24.29
C ASN A 51 6.67 -1.45 24.28
N ILE A 52 6.42 -2.76 24.13
CA ILE A 52 5.11 -3.34 24.41
C ILE A 52 5.16 -3.98 25.80
N ALA A 53 4.38 -3.44 26.73
CA ALA A 53 4.09 -4.13 27.99
C ALA A 53 3.13 -5.30 27.74
N VAL A 54 3.67 -6.45 27.30
CA VAL A 54 2.98 -7.73 27.41
C VAL A 54 3.76 -8.57 28.41
N ASP A 55 3.17 -8.84 29.58
CA ASP A 55 3.79 -9.69 30.63
C ASP A 55 4.28 -11.04 30.08
N SER A 56 3.64 -11.53 29.01
CA SER A 56 4.22 -12.49 28.07
C SER A 56 3.36 -12.62 26.82
N TYR A 57 3.88 -12.16 25.68
CA TYR A 57 3.26 -12.36 24.38
C TYR A 57 3.24 -13.85 23.94
N ASP A 58 4.07 -14.71 24.56
CA ASP A 58 4.37 -16.04 24.03
C ASP A 58 4.20 -17.21 25.02
N ASN A 59 3.63 -17.00 26.21
CA ASN A 59 3.46 -18.09 27.18
C ASN A 59 2.17 -18.92 27.03
N SER A 60 1.17 -18.47 26.26
CA SER A 60 0.01 -19.34 26.01
C SER A 60 0.38 -20.42 24.99
N LYS A 61 0.11 -21.69 25.32
CA LYS A 61 0.35 -22.79 24.39
C LYS A 61 -0.58 -22.63 23.19
N ARG A 62 -0.04 -22.70 21.97
CA ARG A 62 -0.84 -22.71 20.74
C ARG A 62 -1.91 -23.80 20.82
N GLN A 63 -3.15 -23.44 20.52
CA GLN A 63 -4.24 -24.40 20.50
C GLN A 63 -4.07 -25.35 19.31
N LYS A 64 -4.27 -26.64 19.55
CA LYS A 64 -4.26 -27.66 18.49
C LYS A 64 -5.70 -28.03 18.18
N PRO A 65 -6.11 -28.05 16.90
CA PRO A 65 -7.42 -28.52 16.54
C PRO A 65 -7.54 -30.00 16.88
N GLU A 66 -8.75 -30.43 17.25
CA GLU A 66 -9.03 -31.84 17.49
C GLU A 66 -8.90 -32.64 16.18
N LEU A 67 -8.50 -33.90 16.34
CA LEU A 67 -8.37 -34.84 15.23
C LEU A 67 -9.57 -35.76 15.26
N VAL A 68 -10.11 -36.10 14.09
CA VAL A 68 -11.17 -37.10 13.99
C VAL A 68 -10.64 -38.44 14.51
N SER A 69 -11.32 -39.02 15.50
CA SER A 69 -10.90 -40.25 16.15
C SER A 69 -10.99 -41.45 15.20
N GLY A 70 -9.95 -42.29 15.19
CA GLY A 70 -9.95 -43.56 14.45
C GLY A 70 -9.40 -43.49 13.02
N ILE A 71 -8.87 -42.33 12.60
CA ILE A 71 -8.23 -42.17 11.29
C ILE A 71 -6.72 -42.33 11.44
N ASP A 72 -6.14 -43.22 10.63
CA ASP A 72 -4.69 -43.38 10.53
C ASP A 72 -4.10 -42.24 9.67
N THR A 73 -3.62 -41.18 10.34
CA THR A 73 -3.20 -39.92 9.69
C THR A 73 -2.11 -40.10 8.63
N ALA A 74 -1.38 -41.22 8.66
CA ALA A 74 -0.34 -41.55 7.68
C ALA A 74 -0.87 -42.16 6.38
N LYS A 75 -2.12 -42.64 6.37
CA LYS A 75 -2.68 -43.45 5.26
C LYS A 75 -3.83 -42.78 4.52
N THR A 76 -4.35 -41.67 5.01
CA THR A 76 -5.55 -41.03 4.46
C THR A 76 -5.25 -39.61 4.00
N PHE A 77 -5.70 -39.26 2.79
CA PHE A 77 -5.59 -37.91 2.21
C PHE A 77 -6.80 -37.02 2.55
N GLU A 78 -7.82 -37.56 3.23
CA GLU A 78 -9.01 -36.84 3.66
C GLU A 78 -8.70 -35.91 4.84
N GLU A 79 -9.42 -34.78 4.93
CA GLU A 79 -9.25 -33.79 6.00
C GLU A 79 -9.66 -34.40 7.36
N TYR A 80 -8.65 -34.71 8.18
CA TYR A 80 -8.84 -35.32 9.50
C TYR A 80 -8.70 -34.31 10.66
N LYS A 81 -8.37 -33.06 10.37
CA LYS A 81 -8.29 -31.96 11.35
C LYS A 81 -9.64 -31.28 11.42
N GLN A 82 -10.21 -31.20 12.62
CA GLN A 82 -11.44 -30.47 12.85
C GLN A 82 -11.19 -28.97 12.96
N CYS A 83 -12.25 -28.17 12.85
CA CYS A 83 -12.17 -26.74 13.13
C CYS A 83 -11.94 -26.50 14.62
N PHE A 84 -11.37 -25.33 14.95
CA PHE A 84 -11.28 -24.88 16.34
C PHE A 84 -12.68 -24.70 16.94
N THR A 85 -12.80 -25.00 18.23
CA THR A 85 -13.99 -24.64 19.00
C THR A 85 -14.07 -23.13 19.17
N GLU A 86 -15.26 -22.59 19.43
CA GLU A 86 -15.44 -21.15 19.58
C GLU A 86 -14.56 -20.55 20.70
N GLU A 87 -14.32 -21.33 21.76
CA GLU A 87 -13.44 -20.95 22.87
C GLU A 87 -11.96 -20.90 22.43
N GLN A 88 -11.51 -21.89 21.66
CA GLN A 88 -10.16 -21.89 21.08
C GLN A 88 -9.95 -20.72 20.13
N VAL A 89 -10.96 -20.38 19.33
CA VAL A 89 -10.91 -19.21 18.43
C VAL A 89 -10.78 -17.91 19.22
N LYS A 90 -11.54 -17.75 20.32
CA LYS A 90 -11.44 -16.55 21.18
C LYS A 90 -10.04 -16.42 21.79
N ILE A 91 -9.45 -17.52 22.23
CA ILE A 91 -8.09 -17.53 22.79
C ILE A 91 -7.06 -17.16 21.72
N GLU A 92 -7.11 -17.76 20.53
CA GLU A 92 -6.12 -17.44 19.48
C GLU A 92 -6.32 -16.07 18.84
N THR A 93 -7.56 -15.57 18.76
CA THR A 93 -7.81 -14.20 18.30
C THR A 93 -7.35 -13.16 19.32
N SER A 94 -7.40 -13.47 20.62
CA SER A 94 -6.87 -12.59 21.67
C SER A 94 -5.35 -12.43 21.64
N ARG A 95 -4.62 -13.32 20.94
CA ARG A 95 -3.19 -13.16 20.68
C ARG A 95 -2.88 -12.11 19.63
N CYS A 96 -3.86 -11.68 18.83
CA CYS A 96 -3.65 -10.62 17.87
C CYS A 96 -3.31 -9.32 18.63
N LEU A 97 -2.12 -8.78 18.39
CA LEU A 97 -1.69 -7.49 18.96
C LEU A 97 -2.58 -6.31 18.54
N SER A 98 -3.57 -6.55 17.66
CA SER A 98 -4.42 -5.52 17.05
C SER A 98 -3.59 -4.34 16.54
N CYS A 99 -2.36 -4.62 16.07
CA CYS A 99 -1.36 -3.60 15.82
C CYS A 99 -1.77 -2.67 14.67
N GLY A 100 -2.79 -3.05 13.88
CA GLY A 100 -3.44 -2.17 12.91
C GLY A 100 -2.47 -1.51 11.93
N ALA A 101 -1.27 -2.07 11.78
CA ALA A 101 -0.12 -1.41 11.20
C ALA A 101 -0.31 -1.33 9.69
N SER A 102 -0.99 -0.28 9.24
CA SER A 102 -1.06 0.11 7.85
C SER A 102 0.24 0.82 7.49
N VAL A 103 1.07 0.15 6.69
CA VAL A 103 2.28 0.75 6.13
C VAL A 103 1.88 1.62 4.95
N VAL A 104 2.26 2.91 5.00
CA VAL A 104 2.08 3.84 3.89
C VAL A 104 3.44 4.03 3.22
N ASP A 105 3.57 3.62 1.96
CA ASP A 105 4.75 3.93 1.14
C ASP A 105 4.64 5.39 0.66
N PRO A 106 5.56 6.29 1.06
CA PRO A 106 5.53 7.70 0.66
C PRO A 106 5.67 7.92 -0.85
N VAL A 107 6.32 7.00 -1.58
CA VAL A 107 6.52 7.12 -3.03
C VAL A 107 5.27 6.68 -3.79
N ALA A 108 4.59 5.64 -3.33
CA ALA A 108 3.35 5.16 -3.93
C ALA A 108 2.11 5.96 -3.47
N CYS A 109 2.17 6.63 -2.32
CA CYS A 109 1.06 7.39 -1.77
C CYS A 109 0.71 8.60 -2.64
N ILE A 110 -0.45 8.56 -3.29
CA ILE A 110 -1.00 9.69 -4.06
C ILE A 110 -1.81 10.68 -3.20
N GLY A 111 -1.86 10.49 -1.88
CA GLY A 111 -2.60 11.36 -0.97
C GLY A 111 -4.13 11.29 -1.09
N CYS A 112 -4.68 10.12 -1.47
CA CYS A 112 -6.13 9.96 -1.65
C CYS A 112 -6.94 10.07 -0.34
N GLY A 113 -6.31 9.78 0.81
CA GLY A 113 -6.95 9.84 2.13
C GLY A 113 -7.96 8.74 2.42
N ILE A 114 -8.05 7.70 1.58
CA ILE A 114 -8.96 6.57 1.83
C ILE A 114 -8.56 5.84 3.12
N CYS A 115 -7.25 5.66 3.34
CA CYS A 115 -6.73 5.03 4.55
C CYS A 115 -7.17 5.74 5.84
N THR A 116 -7.19 7.08 5.87
CA THR A 116 -7.63 7.84 7.05
C THR A 116 -9.14 7.70 7.28
N THR A 117 -9.95 7.64 6.22
CA THR A 117 -11.40 7.44 6.36
C THR A 117 -11.80 6.02 6.77
N LYS A 118 -10.95 5.03 6.51
CA LYS A 118 -11.23 3.62 6.80
C LYS A 118 -10.66 3.18 8.15
N CYS A 119 -9.74 3.94 8.73
CA CYS A 119 -9.16 3.61 10.02
C CYS A 119 -10.16 3.91 11.14
N SER A 120 -10.76 2.87 11.73
CA SER A 120 -11.67 3.00 12.88
C SER A 120 -10.97 3.42 14.18
N PHE A 121 -9.64 3.32 14.21
CA PHE A 121 -8.79 3.60 15.37
C PHE A 121 -8.10 4.97 15.30
N ASP A 122 -8.36 5.77 14.25
CA ASP A 122 -7.78 7.10 14.02
C ASP A 122 -6.24 7.16 14.09
N ALA A 123 -5.56 6.08 13.76
CA ALA A 123 -4.10 5.97 13.85
C ALA A 123 -3.33 6.66 12.70
N ILE A 124 -4.02 7.11 11.66
CA ILE A 124 -3.42 7.67 10.44
C ILE A 124 -4.05 9.02 10.13
N HIS A 125 -3.22 10.05 9.94
CA HIS A 125 -3.67 11.37 9.53
C HIS A 125 -3.04 11.78 8.20
N LEU A 126 -3.80 12.51 7.38
CA LEU A 126 -3.33 13.04 6.11
C LEU A 126 -3.21 14.56 6.21
N GLU A 127 -1.98 15.06 6.34
CA GLU A 127 -1.70 16.48 6.26
C GLU A 127 -1.53 16.91 4.80
N ARG A 128 -2.34 17.87 4.35
CA ARG A 128 -2.29 18.37 2.97
C ARG A 128 -1.51 19.68 2.94
N THR A 129 -0.29 19.64 2.43
CA THR A 129 0.62 20.79 2.36
C THR A 129 0.19 21.88 1.37
N HIS A 130 -0.76 21.59 0.47
CA HIS A 130 -1.24 22.55 -0.54
C HIS A 130 -2.74 22.87 -0.36
N PRO A 131 -3.10 23.99 0.27
CA PRO A 131 -4.50 24.30 0.62
C PRO A 131 -5.40 24.57 -0.61
N GLY A 132 -4.83 24.95 -1.75
CA GLY A 132 -5.59 25.14 -2.99
C GLY A 132 -6.07 23.85 -3.67
N ARG A 133 -5.59 22.68 -3.22
CA ARG A 133 -5.90 21.36 -3.80
C ARG A 133 -6.34 20.34 -2.73
N SER A 134 -6.71 20.83 -1.55
CA SER A 134 -7.02 19.98 -0.40
C SER A 134 -8.49 19.61 -0.25
N ASN A 135 -9.40 20.29 -0.96
CA ASN A 135 -10.83 20.01 -0.88
C ASN A 135 -11.20 18.84 -1.79
N MET A 136 -11.30 17.66 -1.20
CA MET A 136 -11.86 16.47 -1.84
C MET A 136 -13.37 16.53 -1.75
N VAL A 137 -14.03 16.34 -2.87
CA VAL A 137 -15.50 16.39 -2.96
C VAL A 137 -15.99 15.00 -3.36
N PRO A 138 -17.04 14.46 -2.71
CA PRO A 138 -17.63 13.18 -3.08
C PRO A 138 -17.95 13.13 -4.57
N SER A 139 -17.85 11.93 -5.18
CA SER A 139 -17.98 11.82 -6.63
C SER A 139 -19.35 12.25 -7.14
N GLU A 140 -20.40 12.15 -6.33
CA GLU A 140 -21.75 12.60 -6.66
C GLU A 140 -21.80 14.12 -6.87
N GLN A 141 -20.94 14.88 -6.19
CA GLN A 141 -20.87 16.34 -6.23
C GLN A 141 -19.84 16.87 -7.23
N ARG A 142 -19.28 16.00 -8.09
CA ARG A 142 -18.25 16.37 -9.09
C ARG A 142 -18.75 17.40 -10.12
N ILE A 143 -19.97 17.22 -10.63
CA ILE A 143 -20.55 18.06 -11.69
C ILE A 143 -20.71 19.53 -11.25
N PRO A 144 -21.35 19.84 -10.11
CA PRO A 144 -21.52 21.22 -9.67
C PRO A 144 -20.19 21.92 -9.36
N GLU A 145 -19.18 21.21 -8.85
CA GLU A 145 -17.84 21.78 -8.65
C GLU A 145 -17.14 22.12 -9.96
N LEU A 146 -17.22 21.24 -10.96
CA LEU A 146 -16.68 21.51 -12.30
C LEU A 146 -17.40 22.66 -13.00
N ALA A 147 -18.70 22.83 -12.73
CA ALA A 147 -19.51 23.93 -13.28
C ALA A 147 -18.98 25.32 -12.92
N LYS A 148 -18.33 25.48 -11.75
CA LYS A 148 -17.69 26.75 -11.37
C LYS A 148 -16.57 27.18 -12.32
N TYR A 149 -15.94 26.23 -13.02
CA TYR A 149 -14.83 26.49 -13.92
C TYR A 149 -15.23 26.61 -15.40
N LEU A 150 -16.45 26.19 -15.76
CA LEU A 150 -17.01 26.32 -17.11
C LEU A 150 -16.92 27.74 -17.68
N PRO A 151 -17.35 28.82 -16.98
CA PRO A 151 -17.28 30.18 -17.54
C PRO A 151 -15.85 30.63 -17.80
N LYS A 152 -14.90 30.33 -16.88
CA LYS A 152 -13.46 30.64 -17.08
C LYS A 152 -12.88 29.89 -18.28
N ARG A 153 -13.36 28.67 -18.55
CA ARG A 153 -12.90 27.87 -19.69
C ARG A 153 -13.45 28.41 -21.01
N VAL A 154 -14.73 28.76 -21.06
CA VAL A 154 -15.38 29.32 -22.25
C VAL A 154 -14.73 30.65 -22.66
N THR A 155 -14.47 31.55 -21.71
CA THR A 155 -13.78 32.82 -22.00
C THR A 155 -12.36 32.60 -22.51
N LYS A 156 -11.62 31.64 -21.95
CA LYS A 156 -10.26 31.30 -22.42
C LYS A 156 -10.25 30.68 -23.83
N ILE A 157 -11.28 29.88 -24.16
CA ILE A 157 -11.45 29.33 -25.51
C ILE A 157 -11.78 30.44 -26.51
N ALA A 158 -12.72 31.32 -26.17
CA ALA A 158 -13.12 32.43 -27.03
C ALA A 158 -11.96 33.41 -27.30
N THR A 159 -11.23 33.80 -26.26
CA THR A 159 -10.06 34.69 -26.41
C THR A 159 -8.95 34.04 -27.23
N ARG A 160 -8.71 32.73 -27.09
CA ARG A 160 -7.76 32.00 -27.93
C ARG A 160 -8.21 31.94 -29.38
N ALA A 161 -9.50 31.66 -29.64
CA ALA A 161 -10.06 31.66 -30.99
C ALA A 161 -9.95 33.03 -31.67
N VAL A 162 -10.20 34.12 -30.93
CA VAL A 162 -10.02 35.49 -31.43
C VAL A 162 -8.54 35.77 -31.72
N LYS A 163 -7.63 35.39 -30.82
CA LYS A 163 -6.19 35.57 -31.03
C LYS A 163 -5.68 34.80 -32.25
N ASP A 164 -6.14 33.56 -32.42
CA ASP A 164 -5.78 32.71 -33.56
C ASP A 164 -6.36 33.27 -34.88
N ALA A 165 -7.56 33.89 -34.84
CA ALA A 165 -8.15 34.56 -35.99
C ALA A 165 -7.40 35.85 -36.36
N VAL A 166 -7.03 36.67 -35.37
CA VAL A 166 -6.24 37.89 -35.58
C VAL A 166 -4.87 37.56 -36.15
N ALA A 167 -4.18 36.55 -35.60
CA ALA A 167 -2.87 36.10 -36.10
C ALA A 167 -2.91 35.71 -37.59
N LYS A 168 -3.97 35.00 -38.02
CA LYS A 168 -4.17 34.61 -39.43
C LYS A 168 -4.40 35.80 -40.38
N VAL A 169 -4.89 36.92 -39.86
CA VAL A 169 -5.14 38.15 -40.66
C VAL A 169 -3.88 39.02 -40.73
N THR A 170 -3.04 39.01 -39.70
CA THR A 170 -1.80 39.80 -39.65
C THR A 170 -0.60 39.16 -40.35
N ASP A 171 -0.63 37.84 -40.61
CA ASP A 171 0.40 37.08 -41.35
C ASP A 171 0.13 37.02 -42.88
N ARG A 172 -0.79 37.84 -43.40
CA ARG A 172 -1.02 38.07 -44.85
C ARG A 172 -0.64 39.50 -45.21
#